data_AF-A0A7J9YXQ2-F1
#
_entry.id   AF-A0A7J9YXQ2-F1
#
_cell.length_a   1.000
_cell.length_b   1.000
_cell.length_c   1.000
_cell.angle_alpha   90.00
_cell.angle_beta   90.00
_cell.angle_gamma   90.00
#
_symmetry.space_group_name_H-M   'P 1'
#
loop_
_entity.id
_entity.type
_entity.pdbx_description
1 polymer ?
#
loop_
_entity_poly.entity_id
_entity_poly.type
_entity_poly.pdbx_seq_one_letter_code
_entity_poly.pdbx_strand_id
1 'polypeptide(L)'
;MWARGCIVSTGHEFFRGCDSVHSPSCELHPDYRARWRRLARAVRSRIDKVGAFYLMDEPQWGGATPAELKKAARTIKASYPGKPVMMVEAGPQVTPSLRVPRQVDWVGFDWYCQPFSTIRRTLATLKHGIHRKQRLFLVPEAAPLEACGGAPGHATDAEIAGLQFDYFRLAKRNPRVIGLLAFGFWTSGYGSAQLPRTVAAHEEIYSRIRHHRANAS
;
A
#
# COMPACT_ATOMS: atom_id res chain seq x y z
N MET A 1 -11.08 18.59 -3.65
CA MET A 1 -10.05 18.11 -4.60
C MET A 1 -9.85 16.61 -4.38
N TRP A 2 -10.53 15.72 -5.14
CA TRP A 2 -10.35 14.26 -5.02
C TRP A 2 -9.36 13.74 -6.05
N ALA A 3 -8.65 12.68 -5.63
CA ALA A 3 -7.58 11.94 -6.28
C ALA A 3 -7.48 12.12 -7.80
N ARG A 4 -6.82 13.21 -8.20
CA ARG A 4 -5.93 13.10 -9.35
C ARG A 4 -4.72 12.34 -8.85
N GLY A 5 -4.78 11.02 -9.00
CA GLY A 5 -3.60 10.41 -9.58
C GLY A 5 -3.30 8.98 -9.24
N CYS A 6 -2.64 8.37 -10.21
CA CYS A 6 -2.01 7.07 -10.09
C CYS A 6 -0.98 7.10 -8.95
N ILE A 7 -0.83 5.97 -8.28
CA ILE A 7 0.34 5.69 -7.45
C ILE A 7 1.40 5.12 -8.39
N VAL A 8 2.55 5.78 -8.47
CA VAL A 8 3.65 5.32 -9.33
C VAL A 8 4.60 4.49 -8.48
N SER A 9 4.75 3.20 -8.82
CA SER A 9 5.79 2.36 -8.21
C SER A 9 7.18 2.84 -8.62
N THR A 10 8.09 2.90 -7.65
CA THR A 10 9.46 3.38 -7.83
C THR A 10 10.51 2.41 -7.32
N GLY A 11 10.09 1.25 -6.78
CA GLY A 11 10.95 0.26 -6.12
C GLY A 11 12.20 -0.08 -6.90
N HIS A 12 12.04 -0.53 -8.15
CA HIS A 12 13.14 -0.95 -9.02
C HIS A 12 14.09 0.18 -9.47
N GLU A 13 13.74 1.45 -9.23
CA GLU A 13 14.66 2.57 -9.45
C GLU A 13 15.59 2.78 -8.26
N PHE A 14 15.15 2.41 -7.06
CA PHE A 14 15.90 2.61 -5.83
C PHE A 14 16.59 1.35 -5.34
N PHE A 15 15.93 0.21 -5.40
CA PHE A 15 16.40 -1.02 -4.75
C PHE A 15 16.59 -2.16 -5.75
N ARG A 16 17.54 -3.04 -5.42
CA ARG A 16 17.84 -4.28 -6.14
C ARG A 16 17.83 -5.45 -5.18
N GLY A 17 17.66 -6.67 -5.69
CA GLY A 17 17.70 -7.88 -4.86
C GLY A 17 16.50 -8.03 -3.94
N CYS A 18 15.37 -7.42 -4.28
CA CYS A 18 14.13 -7.45 -3.48
C CYS A 18 13.13 -8.48 -4.02
N ASP A 19 13.61 -9.44 -4.82
CA ASP A 19 12.77 -10.24 -5.72
C ASP A 19 12.28 -11.54 -5.05
N SER A 20 12.66 -11.81 -3.79
CA SER A 20 12.17 -12.96 -3.04
C SER A 20 11.87 -12.61 -1.58
N VAL A 21 10.87 -13.31 -1.03
CA VAL A 21 10.60 -13.37 0.41
C VAL A 21 11.90 -13.80 1.10
N HIS A 22 12.38 -13.03 2.08
CA HIS A 22 13.66 -13.25 2.76
C HIS A 22 14.93 -13.10 1.91
N SER A 23 14.94 -12.31 0.84
CA SER A 23 16.23 -11.92 0.25
C SER A 23 16.91 -10.91 1.16
N PRO A 24 17.96 -11.24 1.96
CA PRO A 24 18.67 -10.22 2.75
C PRO A 24 19.44 -9.21 1.87
N SER A 25 19.24 -9.26 0.55
CA SER A 25 19.96 -8.46 -0.44
C SER A 25 19.15 -7.29 -1.00
N CYS A 26 17.96 -6.97 -0.45
CA CYS A 26 17.27 -5.73 -0.83
C CYS A 26 18.08 -4.53 -0.34
N GLU A 27 18.81 -3.92 -1.25
CA GLU A 27 19.70 -2.81 -0.96
C GLU A 27 19.53 -1.69 -1.98
N LEU A 28 19.94 -0.48 -1.60
CA LEU A 28 19.89 0.66 -2.49
C LEU A 28 20.88 0.48 -3.65
N HIS A 29 20.39 0.64 -4.89
CA HIS A 29 21.22 0.72 -6.07
C HIS A 29 22.34 1.76 -5.90
N PRO A 30 23.62 1.46 -6.20
CA PRO A 30 24.69 2.45 -6.17
C PRO A 30 24.40 3.68 -7.06
N ASP A 31 23.72 3.45 -8.20
CA ASP A 31 23.35 4.46 -9.18
C ASP A 31 21.89 4.95 -9.04
N TYR A 32 21.22 4.70 -7.90
CA TYR A 32 19.78 5.01 -7.69
C TYR A 32 19.36 6.42 -8.13
N ARG A 33 20.24 7.42 -7.98
CA ARG A 33 19.95 8.79 -8.42
C ARG A 33 19.81 8.91 -9.93
N ALA A 34 20.65 8.21 -10.69
CA ALA A 34 20.58 8.20 -12.15
C ALA A 34 19.33 7.47 -12.63
N ARG A 35 19.02 6.32 -12.00
CA ARG A 35 17.80 5.53 -12.22
C ARG A 35 16.54 6.36 -11.98
N TRP A 36 16.41 6.91 -10.77
CA TRP A 36 15.31 7.82 -10.41
C TRP A 36 15.19 9.01 -11.36
N ARG A 37 16.29 9.66 -11.75
CA ARG A 37 16.23 10.80 -12.70
C ARG A 37 15.59 10.43 -14.03
N ARG A 38 15.76 9.19 -14.52
CA ARG A 38 15.10 8.72 -15.76
C ARG A 38 13.59 8.64 -15.54
N LEU A 39 13.13 7.96 -14.49
CA LEU A 39 11.72 7.85 -14.18
C LEU A 39 11.08 9.22 -13.92
N ALA A 40 11.73 10.06 -13.11
CA ALA A 40 11.28 11.42 -12.84
C ALA A 40 11.06 12.20 -14.16
N ARG A 41 12.04 12.21 -15.07
CA ARG A 41 11.86 12.88 -16.37
C ARG A 41 10.66 12.31 -17.14
N ALA A 42 10.48 11.00 -17.16
CA ALA A 42 9.37 10.36 -17.87
C ALA A 42 7.99 10.76 -17.32
N VAL A 43 7.85 10.92 -16.00
CA VAL A 43 6.57 11.27 -15.36
C VAL A 43 6.34 12.78 -15.23
N ARG A 44 7.35 13.63 -15.51
CA ARG A 44 7.30 15.08 -15.26
C ARG A 44 6.10 15.76 -15.91
N SER A 45 5.78 15.43 -17.15
CA SER A 45 4.65 16.05 -17.89
C SER A 45 3.27 15.62 -17.38
N ARG A 46 3.21 14.61 -16.51
CA ARG A 46 1.98 14.04 -15.93
C ARG A 46 1.98 14.11 -14.41
N ILE A 47 2.87 14.91 -13.82
CA ILE A 47 3.07 14.94 -12.37
C ILE A 47 1.81 15.41 -11.63
N ASP A 48 0.99 16.25 -12.24
CA ASP A 48 -0.32 16.67 -11.75
C ASP A 48 -1.31 15.49 -11.61
N LYS A 49 -1.10 14.42 -12.39
CA LYS A 49 -1.84 13.15 -12.34
C LYS A 49 -1.18 12.08 -11.46
N VAL A 50 -0.11 12.38 -10.74
CA VAL A 50 0.50 11.44 -9.78
C VAL A 50 0.01 11.79 -8.38
N GLY A 51 -0.66 10.82 -7.73
CA GLY A 51 -1.20 10.99 -6.38
C GLY A 51 -0.14 10.76 -5.32
N ALA A 52 0.77 9.81 -5.55
CA ALA A 52 1.92 9.51 -4.72
C ALA A 52 2.96 8.69 -5.48
N PHE A 53 4.16 8.61 -4.91
CA PHE A 53 5.18 7.64 -5.31
C PHE A 53 5.24 6.51 -4.27
N TYR A 54 5.11 5.28 -4.71
CA TYR A 54 5.24 4.09 -3.89
C TYR A 54 6.69 3.63 -3.92
N LEU A 55 7.34 3.68 -2.75
CA LEU A 55 8.77 3.58 -2.60
C LEU A 55 9.25 2.16 -2.88
N MET A 56 8.61 1.17 -2.27
CA MET A 56 8.85 -0.26 -2.46
C MET A 56 7.76 -1.03 -1.70
N ASP A 57 7.47 -2.24 -2.17
CA ASP A 57 6.65 -3.20 -1.46
C ASP A 57 7.49 -4.04 -0.49
N GLU A 58 7.01 -4.20 0.74
CA GLU A 58 7.67 -4.98 1.80
C GLU A 58 9.18 -4.70 2.02
N PRO A 59 9.63 -3.43 2.07
CA PRO A 59 11.07 -3.15 1.97
C PRO A 59 11.89 -3.66 3.16
N GLN A 60 11.44 -3.52 4.40
CA GLN A 60 12.24 -4.00 5.55
C GLN A 60 12.16 -5.51 5.69
N TRP A 61 11.06 -6.13 5.26
CA TRP A 61 10.97 -7.58 5.12
C TRP A 61 11.97 -8.11 4.09
N GLY A 62 12.16 -7.38 2.99
CA GLY A 62 13.23 -7.60 2.02
C GLY A 62 14.64 -7.19 2.51
N GLY A 63 14.80 -6.59 3.69
CA GLY A 63 16.12 -6.24 4.23
C GLY A 63 16.61 -4.81 3.95
N ALA A 64 15.84 -3.98 3.25
CA ALA A 64 16.22 -2.58 3.04
C ALA A 64 16.26 -1.83 4.39
N THR A 65 17.35 -1.10 4.62
CA THR A 65 17.54 -0.42 5.91
C THR A 65 16.71 0.87 6.00
N PRO A 66 16.32 1.31 7.21
CA PRO A 66 15.65 2.61 7.40
C PRO A 66 16.44 3.80 6.84
N ALA A 67 17.77 3.70 6.82
CA ALA A 67 18.64 4.73 6.25
C ALA A 67 18.52 4.81 4.72
N GLU A 68 18.41 3.68 4.03
CA GLU A 68 18.20 3.63 2.57
C GLU A 68 16.80 4.10 2.19
N LEU A 69 15.77 3.66 2.91
CA LEU A 69 14.39 4.14 2.74
C LEU A 69 14.32 5.66 2.91
N LYS A 70 15.05 6.21 3.88
CA LYS A 70 15.18 7.66 4.07
C LYS A 70 15.87 8.34 2.89
N LYS A 71 16.93 7.77 2.32
CA LYS A 71 17.63 8.31 1.14
C LYS A 71 16.72 8.31 -0.09
N ALA A 72 16.02 7.21 -0.35
CA ALA A 72 15.07 7.09 -1.46
C ALA A 72 13.92 8.11 -1.33
N ALA A 73 13.23 8.15 -0.18
CA ALA A 73 12.13 9.09 0.07
C ALA A 73 12.57 10.56 -0.06
N ARG A 74 13.77 10.92 0.44
CA ARG A 74 14.33 12.28 0.27
C ARG A 74 14.57 12.63 -1.19
N THR A 75 15.02 11.65 -1.99
CA THR A 75 15.34 11.85 -3.39
C THR A 75 14.08 12.14 -4.22
N ILE A 76 13.00 11.40 -3.95
CA ILE A 76 11.67 11.67 -4.54
C ILE A 76 11.21 13.08 -4.17
N LYS A 77 11.21 13.41 -2.87
CA LYS A 77 10.74 14.71 -2.36
C LYS A 77 11.54 15.90 -2.86
N ALA A 78 12.83 15.74 -3.11
CA ALA A 78 13.65 16.77 -3.72
C ALA A 78 13.27 17.04 -5.19
N SER A 79 12.79 16.01 -5.90
CA SER A 79 12.40 16.14 -7.31
C SER A 79 10.97 16.64 -7.47
N TYR A 80 10.07 16.23 -6.56
CA TYR A 80 8.67 16.60 -6.54
C TYR A 80 8.21 17.04 -5.14
N PRO A 81 8.56 18.26 -4.73
CA PRO A 81 8.06 18.82 -3.48
C PRO A 81 6.53 18.78 -3.46
N GLY A 82 5.96 18.24 -2.37
CA GLY A 82 4.51 18.13 -2.21
C GLY A 82 3.89 16.83 -2.72
N LYS A 83 4.63 15.95 -3.40
CA LYS A 83 4.14 14.59 -3.70
C LYS A 83 4.38 13.64 -2.53
N PRO A 84 3.33 12.96 -2.02
CA PRO A 84 3.46 11.98 -0.97
C PRO A 84 4.33 10.80 -1.39
N VAL A 85 5.10 10.28 -0.44
CA VAL A 85 5.82 9.00 -0.57
C VAL A 85 5.08 7.94 0.25
N MET A 86 4.75 6.83 -0.38
CA MET A 86 4.05 5.68 0.22
C MET A 86 5.00 4.50 0.40
N MET A 87 4.77 3.71 1.45
CA MET A 87 5.40 2.43 1.71
C MET A 87 4.34 1.46 2.26
N VAL A 88 4.37 0.21 1.81
CA VAL A 88 3.59 -0.89 2.37
C VAL A 88 4.62 -1.89 2.86
N GLU A 89 4.39 -2.44 4.05
CA GLU A 89 5.28 -3.41 4.66
C GLU A 89 4.57 -4.74 4.87
N ALA A 90 5.29 -5.86 4.81
CA ALA A 90 4.72 -7.17 5.12
C ALA A 90 4.14 -7.17 6.54
N GLY A 91 2.92 -7.68 6.71
CA GLY A 91 2.25 -7.77 8.00
C GLY A 91 3.09 -8.37 9.13
N PRO A 92 3.80 -9.49 8.92
CA PRO A 92 4.72 -10.06 9.90
C PRO A 92 5.86 -9.11 10.34
N GLN A 93 6.27 -8.18 9.48
CA GLN A 93 7.32 -7.19 9.78
C GLN A 93 6.79 -5.98 10.58
N VAL A 94 5.48 -5.83 10.70
CA VAL A 94 4.84 -4.79 11.50
C VAL A 94 4.91 -5.14 12.99
N THR A 95 6.08 -4.87 13.56
CA THR A 95 6.38 -5.05 14.98
C THR A 95 6.76 -3.73 15.63
N PRO A 96 6.90 -3.65 16.97
CA PRO A 96 7.42 -2.45 17.64
C PRO A 96 8.85 -2.05 17.22
N SER A 97 9.61 -2.94 16.57
CA SER A 97 10.95 -2.65 16.06
C SER A 97 10.95 -2.05 14.65
N LEU A 98 9.82 -2.08 13.93
CA LEU A 98 9.69 -1.45 12.60
C LEU A 98 10.11 0.03 12.68
N ARG A 99 10.92 0.49 11.71
CA ARG A 99 11.37 1.88 11.65
C ARG A 99 10.99 2.51 10.33
N VAL A 100 9.92 3.30 10.33
CA VAL A 100 9.50 4.05 9.14
C VAL A 100 10.13 5.45 9.14
N PRO A 101 10.89 5.84 8.10
CA PRO A 101 11.45 7.18 8.02
C PRO A 101 10.36 8.26 8.00
N ARG A 102 10.60 9.39 8.67
CA ARG A 102 9.68 10.56 8.67
C ARG A 102 9.42 11.15 7.28
N GLN A 103 10.24 10.81 6.29
CA GLN A 103 10.09 11.26 4.91
C GLN A 103 9.05 10.45 4.14
N VAL A 104 8.67 9.26 4.61
CA VAL A 104 7.51 8.52 4.12
C VAL A 104 6.25 9.17 4.69
N ASP A 105 5.27 9.49 3.85
CA ASP A 105 4.04 10.16 4.27
C ASP A 105 2.92 9.16 4.55
N TRP A 106 2.82 8.12 3.72
CA TRP A 106 1.75 7.13 3.76
C TRP A 106 2.35 5.75 4.04
N VAL A 107 1.76 5.04 4.99
CA VAL A 107 2.25 3.74 5.43
C VAL A 107 1.10 2.75 5.43
N GLY A 108 1.30 1.58 4.83
CA GLY A 108 0.36 0.47 4.89
C GLY A 108 1.05 -0.81 5.30
N PHE A 109 0.26 -1.87 5.35
CA PHE A 109 0.75 -3.23 5.36
C PHE A 109 -0.22 -4.11 4.59
N ASP A 110 0.29 -5.16 4.00
CA ASP A 110 -0.47 -6.29 3.48
C ASP A 110 -0.22 -7.53 4.31
N TRP A 111 -1.26 -8.33 4.50
CA TRP A 111 -1.16 -9.60 5.21
C TRP A 111 -2.34 -10.48 4.85
N TYR A 112 -2.17 -11.22 3.76
CA TYR A 112 -3.25 -12.04 3.21
C TYR A 112 -3.46 -13.33 4.00
N CYS A 113 -4.62 -13.95 3.81
CA CYS A 113 -4.96 -15.24 4.44
C CYS A 113 -4.98 -15.20 5.98
N GLN A 114 -5.13 -14.01 6.56
CA GLN A 114 -5.16 -13.83 8.02
C GLN A 114 -6.57 -13.55 8.52
N PRO A 115 -6.93 -14.08 9.71
CA PRO A 115 -8.14 -13.66 10.39
C PRO A 115 -8.19 -12.14 10.56
N PHE A 116 -9.36 -11.52 10.34
CA PHE A 116 -9.48 -10.06 10.41
C PHE A 116 -9.11 -9.47 11.78
N SER A 117 -9.16 -10.26 12.85
CA SER A 117 -8.65 -9.88 14.17
C SER A 117 -7.14 -9.59 14.17
N THR A 118 -6.37 -10.35 13.39
CA THR A 118 -4.93 -10.13 13.16
C THR A 118 -4.71 -8.80 12.46
N ILE A 119 -5.42 -8.53 11.36
CA ILE A 119 -5.36 -7.25 10.63
C ILE A 119 -5.60 -6.06 11.56
N ARG A 120 -6.60 -6.15 12.45
CA ARG A 120 -6.89 -5.10 13.43
C ARG A 120 -5.75 -4.88 14.43
N ARG A 121 -5.13 -5.96 14.94
CA ARG A 121 -3.99 -5.86 15.86
C ARG A 121 -2.77 -5.29 15.15
N THR A 122 -2.48 -5.73 13.94
CA THR A 122 -1.36 -5.23 13.12
C THR A 122 -1.51 -3.74 12.82
N LEU A 123 -2.71 -3.28 12.45
CA LEU A 123 -2.98 -1.85 12.27
C LEU A 123 -2.74 -1.04 13.55
N ALA A 124 -3.10 -1.58 14.72
CA ALA A 124 -2.85 -0.93 16.00
C ALA A 124 -1.34 -0.78 16.24
N THR A 125 -0.56 -1.86 16.08
CA THR A 125 0.90 -1.84 16.18
C THR A 125 1.52 -0.82 15.22
N LEU A 126 1.14 -0.83 13.94
CA LEU A 126 1.64 0.14 12.97
C LEU A 126 1.31 1.58 13.39
N LYS A 127 0.08 1.84 13.79
CA LYS A 127 -0.39 3.19 14.20
C LYS A 127 0.42 3.75 15.37
N HIS A 128 0.84 2.89 16.31
CA HIS A 128 1.70 3.25 17.43
C HIS A 128 3.16 3.47 17.01
N GLY A 129 3.68 2.65 16.08
CA GLY A 129 5.07 2.72 15.63
C GLY A 129 5.41 3.88 14.68
N ILE A 130 4.43 4.44 13.97
CA ILE A 130 4.67 5.51 12.98
C ILE A 130 4.38 6.92 13.52
N HIS A 131 5.03 7.92 12.93
CA HIS A 131 4.89 9.31 13.32
C HIS A 131 3.45 9.84 13.12
N ARG A 132 2.96 10.68 14.04
CA ARG A 132 1.56 11.19 14.05
C ARG A 132 1.10 11.87 12.76
N LYS A 133 2.03 12.48 12.01
CA LYS A 133 1.74 13.14 10.72
C LYS A 133 1.60 12.15 9.56
N GLN A 134 2.14 10.94 9.70
CA GLN A 134 2.00 9.89 8.69
C GLN A 134 0.56 9.39 8.67
N ARG A 135 0.07 9.12 7.46
CA ARG A 135 -1.27 8.58 7.19
C ARG A 135 -1.17 7.10 6.87
N LEU A 136 -2.29 6.41 7.01
CA LEU A 136 -2.39 4.97 6.89
C LEU A 136 -3.12 4.59 5.60
N PHE A 137 -2.66 3.53 4.96
CA PHE A 137 -3.41 2.78 3.94
C PHE A 137 -3.70 1.38 4.47
N LEU A 138 -4.81 0.80 4.03
CA LEU A 138 -5.06 -0.63 4.19
C LEU A 138 -5.03 -1.30 2.83
N VAL A 139 -4.52 -2.53 2.80
CA VAL A 139 -4.33 -3.30 1.56
C VAL A 139 -5.15 -4.58 1.65
N PRO A 140 -6.47 -4.54 1.36
CA PRO A 140 -7.30 -5.74 1.33
C PRO A 140 -6.96 -6.61 0.13
N GLU A 141 -7.02 -7.93 0.29
CA GLU A 141 -7.11 -8.85 -0.85
C GLU A 141 -8.40 -8.60 -1.63
N ALA A 142 -8.35 -8.70 -2.96
CA ALA A 142 -9.43 -8.44 -3.89
C ALA A 142 -9.84 -9.71 -4.67
N ALA A 143 -9.26 -10.85 -4.31
CA ALA A 143 -9.54 -12.14 -4.91
C ALA A 143 -9.10 -13.26 -3.95
N PRO A 144 -9.68 -14.46 -4.05
CA PRO A 144 -9.09 -15.64 -3.43
C PRO A 144 -7.66 -15.84 -3.95
N LEU A 145 -6.71 -16.07 -3.05
CA LEU A 145 -5.32 -16.34 -3.43
C LEU A 145 -5.04 -17.83 -3.27
N GLU A 146 -4.33 -18.42 -4.23
CA GLU A 146 -3.88 -19.82 -4.16
C GLU A 146 -3.09 -20.08 -2.86
N ALA A 147 -2.23 -19.14 -2.46
CA ALA A 147 -1.46 -19.19 -1.22
C ALA A 147 -2.32 -19.27 0.05
N CYS A 148 -3.61 -18.90 -0.01
CA CYS A 148 -4.52 -19.05 1.12
C CYS A 148 -5.08 -20.46 1.25
N GLY A 149 -4.91 -21.35 0.26
CA GLY A 149 -5.33 -22.75 0.35
C GLY A 149 -6.81 -22.95 0.67
N GLY A 150 -7.67 -21.99 0.32
CA GLY A 150 -9.09 -22.03 0.68
C GLY A 150 -9.38 -21.74 2.16
N ALA A 151 -8.50 -21.00 2.85
CA ALA A 151 -8.73 -20.59 4.23
C ALA A 151 -10.11 -19.91 4.41
N PRO A 152 -10.86 -20.22 5.49
CA PRO A 152 -12.17 -19.62 5.74
C PRO A 152 -12.10 -18.09 5.76
N GLY A 153 -13.03 -17.43 5.07
CA GLY A 153 -13.03 -15.97 4.90
C GLY A 153 -12.18 -15.45 3.73
N HIS A 154 -11.50 -16.34 3.01
CA HIS A 154 -10.58 -16.00 1.91
C HIS A 154 -10.81 -16.85 0.64
N ALA A 155 -11.77 -17.79 0.65
CA ALA A 155 -11.86 -18.84 -0.35
C ALA A 155 -12.78 -18.49 -1.53
N THR A 156 -13.79 -17.65 -1.31
CA THR A 156 -14.86 -17.38 -2.28
C THR A 156 -15.03 -15.90 -2.56
N ASP A 157 -15.57 -15.56 -3.73
CA ASP A 157 -15.94 -14.18 -4.09
C ASP A 157 -16.85 -13.51 -3.03
N ALA A 158 -17.78 -14.26 -2.45
CA ALA A 158 -18.66 -13.76 -1.40
C ALA A 158 -17.90 -13.38 -0.11
N GLU A 159 -16.91 -14.19 0.28
CA GLU A 159 -16.08 -13.91 1.45
C GLU A 159 -15.16 -12.72 1.21
N ILE A 160 -14.51 -12.64 0.04
CA ILE A 160 -13.66 -11.50 -0.35
C ILE A 160 -14.47 -10.21 -0.40
N ALA A 161 -15.70 -10.25 -0.93
CA ALA A 161 -16.62 -9.13 -0.92
C ALA A 161 -16.96 -8.69 0.52
N GLY A 162 -17.26 -9.65 1.42
CA GLY A 162 -17.46 -9.39 2.84
C GLY A 162 -16.25 -8.73 3.50
N LEU A 163 -15.05 -9.20 3.16
CA LEU A 163 -13.78 -8.67 3.65
C LEU A 163 -13.56 -7.22 3.21
N GLN A 164 -13.96 -6.83 1.99
CA GLN A 164 -13.88 -5.41 1.55
C GLN A 164 -14.66 -4.49 2.49
N PHE A 165 -15.85 -4.91 2.93
CA PHE A 165 -16.65 -4.14 3.86
C PHE A 165 -16.06 -4.11 5.27
N ASP A 166 -15.39 -5.17 5.70
CA ASP A 166 -14.65 -5.18 6.97
C ASP A 166 -13.51 -4.15 6.97
N TYR A 167 -12.70 -4.13 5.91
CA TYR A 167 -11.66 -3.13 5.73
C TYR A 167 -12.24 -1.71 5.65
N PHE A 168 -13.35 -1.50 4.96
CA PHE A 168 -14.03 -0.21 4.89
C PHE A 168 -14.53 0.25 6.26
N ARG A 169 -15.16 -0.63 7.05
CA ARG A 169 -15.58 -0.34 8.43
C ARG A 169 -14.37 0.01 9.30
N LEU A 170 -13.27 -0.71 9.16
CA LEU A 170 -12.03 -0.44 9.89
C LEU A 170 -11.45 0.93 9.53
N ALA A 171 -11.43 1.29 8.24
CA ALA A 171 -10.98 2.59 7.78
C ALA A 171 -11.85 3.72 8.36
N LYS A 172 -13.19 3.60 8.34
CA LYS A 172 -14.10 4.60 8.91
C LYS A 172 -13.87 4.87 10.40
N ARG A 173 -13.47 3.84 11.17
CA ARG A 173 -13.20 3.96 12.61
C ARG A 173 -11.81 4.55 12.91
N ASN A 174 -10.95 4.71 11.91
CA ASN A 174 -9.58 5.17 12.07
C ASN A 174 -9.32 6.41 11.21
N PRO A 175 -9.40 7.64 11.76
CA PRO A 175 -9.29 8.88 10.97
C PRO A 175 -7.92 9.11 10.34
N ARG A 176 -6.91 8.32 10.71
CA ARG A 176 -5.59 8.33 10.06
C ARG A 176 -5.54 7.48 8.79
N VAL A 177 -6.50 6.59 8.57
CA VAL A 177 -6.62 5.79 7.35
C VAL A 177 -7.23 6.66 6.26
N ILE A 178 -6.51 6.83 5.15
CA ILE A 178 -6.89 7.75 4.06
C ILE A 178 -7.20 7.03 2.74
N GLY A 179 -6.98 5.72 2.67
CA GLY A 179 -7.23 4.94 1.47
C GLY A 179 -7.24 3.44 1.71
N LEU A 180 -7.89 2.74 0.78
CA LEU A 180 -7.82 1.31 0.58
C LEU A 180 -7.12 1.08 -0.77
N LEU A 181 -6.13 0.20 -0.80
CA LEU A 181 -5.44 -0.23 -2.01
C LEU A 181 -5.68 -1.72 -2.19
N ALA A 182 -6.71 -2.11 -2.92
CA ALA A 182 -7.09 -3.52 -3.05
C ALA A 182 -6.08 -4.28 -3.94
N PHE A 183 -5.61 -5.44 -3.49
CA PHE A 183 -4.61 -6.28 -4.17
C PHE A 183 -5.23 -7.61 -4.60
N GLY A 184 -5.06 -8.04 -5.85
CA GLY A 184 -5.37 -9.42 -6.22
C GLY A 184 -5.79 -9.65 -7.67
N PHE A 185 -6.56 -8.74 -8.28
CA PHE A 185 -7.10 -8.96 -9.63
C PHE A 185 -6.05 -9.23 -10.73
N TRP A 186 -4.80 -8.78 -10.52
CA TRP A 186 -3.71 -8.96 -11.48
C TRP A 186 -2.70 -10.05 -11.09
N THR A 187 -2.89 -10.71 -9.94
CA THR A 187 -1.97 -11.75 -9.42
C THR A 187 -2.66 -13.07 -9.07
N SER A 188 -3.98 -13.08 -8.84
CA SER A 188 -4.70 -14.24 -8.33
C SER A 188 -5.12 -15.26 -9.41
N GLY A 189 -4.99 -14.92 -10.69
CA GLY A 189 -5.56 -15.70 -11.79
C GLY A 189 -7.05 -15.47 -12.03
N TYR A 190 -7.72 -14.66 -11.20
CA TYR A 190 -9.12 -14.26 -11.39
C TYR A 190 -9.24 -12.89 -12.06
N GLY A 191 -9.94 -12.84 -13.19
CA GLY A 191 -10.42 -11.58 -13.76
C GLY A 191 -11.59 -10.99 -12.97
N SER A 192 -11.79 -9.68 -13.09
CA SER A 192 -12.89 -8.97 -12.40
C SER A 192 -14.27 -9.53 -12.73
N ALA A 193 -14.49 -10.01 -13.96
CA ALA A 193 -15.74 -10.65 -14.38
C ALA A 193 -16.05 -11.95 -13.63
N GLN A 194 -15.03 -12.63 -13.08
CA GLN A 194 -15.18 -13.87 -12.31
C GLN A 194 -15.47 -13.60 -10.82
N LEU A 195 -15.35 -12.35 -10.37
CA LEU A 195 -15.53 -11.93 -8.98
C LEU A 195 -16.60 -10.82 -8.86
N PRO A 196 -17.83 -11.06 -9.37
CA PRO A 196 -18.85 -10.01 -9.48
C PRO A 196 -19.26 -9.42 -8.13
N ARG A 197 -19.25 -10.20 -7.04
CA ARG A 197 -19.61 -9.68 -5.70
C ARG A 197 -18.52 -8.77 -5.15
N THR A 198 -17.26 -9.12 -5.36
CA THR A 198 -16.12 -8.27 -4.96
C THR A 198 -16.11 -6.96 -5.73
N VAL A 199 -16.36 -7.00 -7.04
CA VAL A 199 -16.51 -5.78 -7.86
C VAL A 199 -17.66 -4.92 -7.37
N ALA A 200 -18.84 -5.51 -7.13
CA ALA A 200 -19.99 -4.80 -6.60
C ALA A 200 -19.69 -4.16 -5.23
N ALA A 201 -18.95 -4.86 -4.35
CA ALA A 201 -18.52 -4.31 -3.07
C ALA A 201 -17.58 -3.09 -3.24
N HIS A 202 -16.64 -3.14 -4.20
CA HIS A 202 -15.77 -2.00 -4.52
C HIS A 202 -16.56 -0.79 -5.01
N GLU A 203 -17.50 -1.00 -5.94
CA GLU A 203 -18.36 0.06 -6.48
C GLU A 203 -19.22 0.70 -5.38
N GLU A 204 -19.82 -0.13 -4.52
CA GLU A 204 -20.63 0.35 -3.41
C GLU A 204 -19.81 1.14 -2.39
N ILE A 205 -18.64 0.63 -1.98
CA ILE A 205 -17.73 1.33 -1.07
C ILE A 205 -17.30 2.66 -1.67
N TYR A 206 -16.94 2.68 -2.96
CA TYR A 206 -16.57 3.90 -3.67
C TYR A 206 -17.72 4.92 -3.68
N SER A 207 -18.94 4.49 -3.98
CA SER A 207 -20.15 5.33 -3.94
C SER A 207 -20.36 5.94 -2.55
N ARG A 208 -20.28 5.13 -1.49
CA ARG A 208 -20.42 5.59 -0.09
C ARG A 208 -19.35 6.61 0.30
N ILE A 209 -18.10 6.41 -0.16
CA ILE A 209 -17.02 7.37 0.04
C ILE A 209 -17.35 8.69 -0.65
N ARG A 210 -17.83 8.67 -1.89
CA ARG A 210 -18.20 9.88 -2.65
C ARG A 210 -19.33 10.66 -1.98
N HIS A 211 -20.41 10.00 -1.56
CA HIS A 211 -21.56 10.67 -0.97
C HIS A 211 -21.25 11.32 0.39
N HIS A 212 -20.42 10.70 1.23
CA HIS A 212 -19.98 11.32 2.48
C HIS A 212 -19.29 12.67 2.27
N ARG A 213 -18.66 12.87 1.11
CA ARG A 213 -17.86 14.08 0.83
C ARG A 213 -18.71 15.22 0.28
N ALA A 214 -19.79 14.90 -0.43
CA ALA A 214 -20.75 15.90 -0.89
C ALA A 214 -21.52 16.55 0.27
N ASN A 215 -21.71 15.81 1.38
CA ASN A 215 -22.44 16.30 2.55
C ASN A 215 -21.54 16.95 3.62
N ALA A 216 -20.21 16.98 3.41
CA ALA A 216 -19.23 17.52 4.35
C ALA A 216 -18.57 18.83 3.87
N SER A 217 -19.08 19.39 2.77
CA SER A 217 -18.71 20.67 2.16
C SER A 217 -19.88 21.63 2.24
#